data_AF-A0A969GNG4-F1
#
_entry.id   AF-A0A969GNG4-F1
#
_cell.length_a   1.000
_cell.length_b   1.000
_cell.length_c   1.000
_cell.angle_alpha   90.00
_cell.angle_beta   90.00
_cell.angle_gamma   90.00
#
_symmetry.space_group_name_H-M   'P 1'
#
loop_
_entity.id
_entity.type
_entity.pdbx_description
1 polymer ?
#
loop_
_entity_poly.entity_id
_entity_poly.type
_entity_poly.pdbx_seq_one_letter_code
_entity_poly.pdbx_strand_id
1 'polypeptide(L)'
;MRWGRPLGNTTQSVYISMTLTLSGGYTTTDWTTSDPVANPTTIDAADGGRVLRVSAPFPAPVEIANLILQRGLITGTGSSIQSDGGAIHSFYALTLTNVSVLSSTAASGQGGGLYTGSTLYLTNTHFINNTSSDIGGGARASEATTAVNSRFEKNQTGGSGGGLNVSGSLTLT
;
A
#
# COMPACT_ATOMS: atom_id res chain seq x y z
N MET A 1 -4.35 -20.61 -8.48
CA MET A 1 -4.86 -19.71 -9.54
C MET A 1 -4.21 -18.35 -9.30
N ARG A 2 -3.32 -17.88 -10.19
CA ARG A 2 -2.53 -16.65 -10.02
C ARG A 2 -3.13 -15.57 -10.93
N TRP A 3 -3.88 -14.63 -10.36
CA TRP A 3 -4.42 -13.48 -11.09
C TRP A 3 -3.40 -12.35 -11.04
N GLY A 4 -2.52 -12.27 -12.03
CA GLY A 4 -1.56 -11.17 -12.14
C GLY A 4 -1.50 -10.68 -13.58
N ARG A 5 -1.86 -9.42 -13.83
CA ARG A 5 -1.67 -8.79 -15.15
C ARG A 5 -0.23 -8.24 -15.21
N PRO A 6 0.66 -8.76 -16.07
CA PRO A 6 2.00 -8.20 -16.21
C PRO A 6 1.91 -6.85 -16.91
N LEU A 7 2.38 -5.78 -16.27
CA LEU A 7 2.60 -4.48 -16.92
C LEU A 7 4.01 -4.01 -16.55
N GLY A 8 4.88 -3.85 -17.55
CA GLY A 8 6.28 -3.45 -17.34
C GLY A 8 7.08 -4.44 -16.48
N ASN A 9 7.01 -5.75 -16.76
CA ASN A 9 7.68 -6.83 -16.01
C ASN A 9 7.23 -7.03 -14.55
N THR A 10 6.18 -6.36 -14.06
CA THR A 10 5.66 -6.57 -12.70
C THR A 10 4.22 -7.08 -12.71
N THR A 11 3.97 -8.13 -11.92
CA THR A 11 2.65 -8.72 -11.64
C THR A 11 1.96 -7.96 -10.51
N GLN A 12 0.63 -7.88 -10.57
CA GLN A 12 -0.21 -7.16 -9.61
C GLN A 12 -1.38 -8.06 -9.20
N SER A 13 -1.59 -8.33 -7.90
CA SER A 13 -2.74 -9.13 -7.46
C SER A 13 -4.06 -8.40 -7.69
N VAL A 14 -4.07 -7.08 -7.46
CA VAL A 14 -5.22 -6.20 -7.70
C VAL A 14 -4.80 -5.00 -8.54
N TYR A 15 -5.59 -4.71 -9.58
CA TYR A 15 -5.40 -3.55 -10.45
C TYR A 15 -6.64 -2.66 -10.43
N ILE A 16 -6.51 -1.46 -9.86
CA ILE A 16 -7.58 -0.48 -9.73
C ILE A 16 -7.37 0.62 -10.77
N SER A 17 -8.22 0.64 -11.80
CA SER A 17 -8.17 1.62 -12.89
C SER A 17 -9.30 2.64 -12.86
N MET A 18 -10.16 2.60 -11.84
CA MET A 18 -11.25 3.55 -11.59
C MET A 18 -11.36 3.82 -10.09
N THR A 19 -11.93 4.95 -9.69
CA THR A 19 -12.23 5.20 -8.27
C THR A 19 -13.23 4.19 -7.74
N LEU A 20 -12.92 3.60 -6.59
CA LEU A 20 -13.79 2.69 -5.85
C LEU A 20 -13.36 2.65 -4.38
N THR A 21 -14.24 2.11 -3.54
CA THR A 21 -13.89 1.62 -2.20
C THR A 21 -13.69 0.11 -2.27
N LEU A 22 -12.50 -0.36 -1.88
CA LEU A 22 -12.19 -1.77 -1.73
C LEU A 22 -12.17 -2.11 -0.24
N SER A 23 -13.13 -2.91 0.22
CA SER A 23 -13.30 -3.23 1.63
C SER A 23 -13.33 -4.73 1.90
N GLY A 24 -12.75 -5.15 3.04
CA GLY A 24 -12.81 -6.50 3.58
C GLY A 24 -13.60 -6.60 4.88
N GLY A 25 -13.49 -7.74 5.56
CA GLY A 25 -14.13 -7.99 6.86
C GLY A 25 -15.52 -8.59 6.80
N TYR A 26 -15.98 -9.01 5.62
CA TYR A 26 -17.32 -9.56 5.42
C TYR A 26 -17.32 -11.09 5.46
N THR A 27 -18.49 -11.67 5.69
CA THR A 27 -18.70 -13.11 5.51
C THR A 27 -19.22 -13.39 4.11
N THR A 28 -19.29 -14.66 3.71
CA THR A 28 -19.86 -15.03 2.41
C THR A 28 -21.37 -14.81 2.33
N THR A 29 -22.04 -14.65 3.48
CA THR A 29 -23.50 -14.51 3.60
C THR A 29 -23.96 -13.15 4.10
N ASP A 30 -23.07 -12.33 4.67
CA ASP A 30 -23.33 -10.96 5.12
C ASP A 30 -22.26 -10.02 4.59
N TRP A 31 -22.68 -9.17 3.64
CA TRP A 31 -21.89 -8.13 2.98
C TRP A 31 -22.27 -6.72 3.47
N THR A 32 -23.13 -6.63 4.48
CA THR A 32 -23.62 -5.35 5.03
C THR A 32 -22.86 -4.94 6.29
N THR A 33 -22.43 -5.91 7.09
CA THR A 33 -21.69 -5.67 8.33
C THR A 33 -20.24 -6.17 8.21
N SER A 34 -19.28 -5.26 8.31
CA SER A 34 -17.84 -5.62 8.33
C SER A 34 -17.38 -5.88 9.78
N ASP A 35 -16.75 -7.04 9.99
CA ASP A 35 -15.98 -7.37 11.18
C ASP A 35 -14.60 -7.90 10.73
N PRO A 36 -13.61 -7.02 10.54
CA PRO A 36 -12.27 -7.40 10.08
C PRO A 36 -11.44 -8.16 11.12
N VAL A 37 -11.84 -8.17 12.39
CA VAL A 37 -11.16 -8.94 13.43
C VAL A 37 -11.64 -10.40 13.37
N ALA A 38 -12.95 -10.62 13.29
CA ALA A 38 -13.50 -11.97 13.17
C ALA A 38 -13.32 -12.56 11.77
N ASN A 39 -13.34 -11.73 10.72
CA ASN A 39 -13.31 -12.16 9.32
C ASN A 39 -12.14 -11.49 8.56
N PRO A 40 -10.88 -11.75 8.93
CA PRO A 40 -9.73 -11.09 8.31
C PRO A 40 -9.69 -11.37 6.80
N THR A 41 -9.66 -10.31 5.99
CA THR A 41 -9.55 -10.41 4.54
C THR A 41 -8.13 -10.04 4.12
N THR A 42 -7.41 -11.02 3.55
CA THR A 42 -6.00 -10.86 3.16
C THR A 42 -5.82 -10.91 1.65
N ILE A 43 -5.12 -9.92 1.10
CA ILE A 43 -4.61 -9.93 -0.27
C ILE A 43 -3.10 -10.16 -0.18
N ASP A 44 -2.68 -11.33 -0.65
CA ASP A 44 -1.31 -11.81 -0.51
C ASP A 44 -0.68 -11.98 -1.90
N ALA A 45 0.42 -11.27 -2.16
CA ALA A 45 1.15 -11.44 -3.41
C ALA A 45 2.14 -12.62 -3.37
N ALA A 46 2.43 -13.18 -2.19
CA ALA A 46 3.35 -14.30 -1.96
C ALA A 46 4.71 -14.09 -2.66
N ASP A 47 5.26 -12.88 -2.51
CA ASP A 47 6.49 -12.38 -3.12
C ASP A 47 6.49 -12.44 -4.67
N GLY A 48 5.32 -12.67 -5.26
CA GLY A 48 5.13 -12.87 -6.68
C GLY A 48 4.79 -11.61 -7.45
N GLY A 49 5.08 -10.42 -6.91
CA GLY A 49 4.73 -9.12 -7.47
C GLY A 49 4.16 -8.18 -6.42
N ARG A 50 3.49 -7.12 -6.85
CA ARG A 50 2.85 -6.14 -5.96
C ARG A 50 1.42 -6.55 -5.62
N VAL A 51 0.97 -6.19 -4.43
CA VAL A 51 -0.37 -6.53 -3.94
C VAL A 51 -1.43 -5.72 -4.69
N LEU A 52 -1.27 -4.40 -4.75
CA LEU A 52 -2.25 -3.49 -5.31
C LEU A 52 -1.60 -2.37 -6.10
N ARG A 53 -2.08 -2.14 -7.33
CA ARG A 53 -1.72 -0.98 -8.14
C ARG A 53 -2.96 -0.12 -8.43
N VAL A 54 -2.87 1.16 -8.11
CA VAL A 54 -3.86 2.18 -8.48
C VAL A 54 -3.33 2.98 -9.68
N SER A 55 -4.12 3.06 -10.75
CA SER A 55 -3.77 3.74 -11.99
C SER A 55 -4.82 4.76 -12.47
N ALA A 56 -5.81 5.08 -11.65
CA ALA A 56 -6.95 5.89 -12.05
C ALA A 56 -6.78 7.38 -11.67
N PRO A 57 -6.90 8.33 -12.61
CA PRO A 57 -6.94 9.75 -12.30
C PRO A 57 -8.35 10.23 -11.93
N PHE A 58 -8.48 10.98 -10.82
CA PHE A 58 -9.59 11.90 -10.44
C PHE A 58 -11.04 11.34 -10.31
N PRO A 59 -12.00 12.03 -9.64
CA PRO A 59 -11.90 13.20 -8.76
C PRO A 59 -11.87 12.87 -7.26
N ALA A 60 -12.15 11.62 -6.86
CA ALA A 60 -12.14 11.19 -5.47
C ALA A 60 -11.03 10.14 -5.22
N PRO A 61 -10.40 10.14 -4.02
CA PRO A 61 -9.38 9.15 -3.67
C PRO A 61 -9.91 7.73 -3.77
N VAL A 62 -9.03 6.78 -4.11
CA VAL A 62 -9.34 5.35 -3.91
C VAL A 62 -9.28 5.07 -2.41
N GLU A 63 -10.34 4.45 -1.92
CA GLU A 63 -10.44 4.05 -0.52
C GLU A 63 -10.16 2.55 -0.39
N ILE A 64 -9.30 2.20 0.56
CA ILE A 64 -8.98 0.82 0.92
C ILE A 64 -9.30 0.67 2.40
N ALA A 65 -10.16 -0.28 2.75
CA ALA A 65 -10.62 -0.45 4.11
C ALA A 65 -10.57 -1.91 4.56
N ASN A 66 -10.29 -2.15 5.85
CA ASN A 66 -10.51 -3.46 6.50
C ASN A 66 -9.77 -4.63 5.83
N LEU A 67 -8.53 -4.39 5.40
CA LEU A 67 -7.74 -5.33 4.62
C LEU A 67 -6.33 -5.54 5.19
N ILE A 68 -5.82 -6.75 5.00
CA ILE A 68 -4.41 -7.09 5.18
C ILE A 68 -3.79 -7.22 3.79
N LEU A 69 -2.76 -6.42 3.52
CA LEU A 69 -2.01 -6.42 2.26
C LEU A 69 -0.59 -6.86 2.56
N GLN A 70 -0.15 -7.99 2.00
CA GLN A 70 1.11 -8.57 2.44
C GLN A 70 1.94 -9.24 1.35
N ARG A 71 3.23 -9.40 1.69
CA ARG A 71 4.25 -10.10 0.89
C ARG A 71 4.28 -9.64 -0.56
N GLY A 72 4.18 -8.32 -0.74
CA GLY A 72 4.45 -7.69 -2.02
C GLY A 72 5.94 -7.57 -2.25
N LEU A 73 6.45 -8.04 -3.38
CA LEU A 73 7.86 -7.92 -3.75
C LEU A 73 7.98 -7.31 -5.15
N ILE A 74 8.65 -6.17 -5.21
CA ILE A 74 9.02 -5.50 -6.45
C ILE A 74 10.54 -5.42 -6.54
N THR A 75 11.10 -5.90 -7.66
CA THR A 75 12.55 -5.97 -7.93
C THR A 75 12.97 -5.24 -9.19
N GLY A 76 12.04 -4.54 -9.86
CA GLY A 76 12.35 -3.82 -11.10
C GLY A 76 13.11 -2.53 -10.80
N THR A 77 14.07 -2.19 -11.66
CA THR A 77 14.97 -1.05 -11.47
C THR A 77 14.68 0.11 -12.43
N GLY A 78 13.57 0.05 -13.16
CA GLY A 78 13.21 1.00 -14.21
C GLY A 78 12.39 2.18 -13.69
N SER A 79 11.23 2.41 -14.29
CA SER A 79 10.30 3.46 -13.83
C SER A 79 9.77 3.16 -12.41
N SER A 80 9.21 4.17 -11.74
CA SER A 80 8.57 4.02 -10.42
C SER A 80 7.51 2.91 -10.36
N ILE A 81 6.76 2.72 -11.45
CA ILE A 81 5.78 1.62 -11.58
C ILE A 81 6.44 0.24 -11.42
N GLN A 82 7.72 0.14 -11.74
CA GLN A 82 8.51 -1.08 -11.71
C GLN A 82 9.36 -1.22 -10.45
N SER A 83 9.59 -0.14 -9.68
CA SER A 83 10.52 -0.14 -8.54
C SER A 83 9.87 0.17 -7.19
N ASP A 84 8.79 0.94 -7.16
CA ASP A 84 8.28 1.53 -5.92
C ASP A 84 7.04 0.80 -5.41
N GLY A 85 6.76 0.88 -4.11
CA GLY A 85 5.52 0.35 -3.53
C GLY A 85 5.46 -1.18 -3.58
N GLY A 86 6.09 -1.86 -2.62
CA GLY A 86 6.10 -3.32 -2.58
C GLY A 86 4.68 -3.89 -2.47
N ALA A 87 3.86 -3.38 -1.54
CA ALA A 87 2.46 -3.76 -1.43
C ALA A 87 1.55 -2.88 -2.30
N ILE A 88 1.61 -1.56 -2.12
CA ILE A 88 0.74 -0.60 -2.80
C ILE A 88 1.58 0.38 -3.62
N HIS A 89 1.17 0.62 -4.86
CA HIS A 89 1.70 1.70 -5.68
C HIS A 89 0.56 2.54 -6.28
N SER A 90 0.62 3.85 -6.09
CA SER A 90 -0.30 4.83 -6.68
C SER A 90 0.44 6.09 -7.12
N PHE A 91 -0.03 6.75 -8.18
CA PHE A 91 0.34 8.14 -8.47
C PHE A 91 -0.67 9.15 -7.92
N TYR A 92 -1.77 8.65 -7.35
CA TYR A 92 -2.94 9.43 -6.95
C TYR A 92 -3.21 9.29 -5.47
N ALA A 93 -4.05 10.20 -4.95
CA ALA A 93 -4.40 10.21 -3.54
C ALA A 93 -5.03 8.88 -3.09
N LEU A 94 -4.67 8.46 -1.88
CA LEU A 94 -5.16 7.24 -1.26
C LEU A 94 -5.71 7.52 0.13
N THR A 95 -6.81 6.86 0.46
CA THR A 95 -7.35 6.78 1.82
C THR A 95 -7.29 5.33 2.28
N LEU A 96 -6.57 5.07 3.38
CA LEU A 96 -6.48 3.76 4.01
C LEU A 96 -7.13 3.83 5.39
N THR A 97 -8.10 2.96 5.64
CA THR A 97 -8.83 2.88 6.91
C THR A 97 -8.77 1.46 7.45
N ASN A 98 -8.18 1.27 8.63
CA ASN A 98 -8.06 -0.05 9.24
C ASN A 98 -7.36 -1.08 8.31
N VAL A 99 -6.23 -0.67 7.74
CA VAL A 99 -5.44 -1.49 6.81
C VAL A 99 -4.12 -1.89 7.46
N SER A 100 -3.69 -3.12 7.23
CA SER A 100 -2.35 -3.58 7.59
C SER A 100 -1.53 -3.85 6.33
N VAL A 101 -0.37 -3.21 6.21
CA VAL A 101 0.61 -3.44 5.14
C VAL A 101 1.83 -4.13 5.73
N LEU A 102 2.04 -5.39 5.35
CA LEU A 102 2.95 -6.30 6.05
C LEU A 102 4.01 -6.89 5.13
N SER A 103 5.25 -6.95 5.64
CA SER A 103 6.34 -7.74 5.05
C SER A 103 6.51 -7.56 3.54
N SER A 104 6.38 -6.33 3.06
CA SER A 104 6.48 -6.02 1.64
C SER A 104 7.76 -5.26 1.33
N THR A 105 8.30 -5.49 0.14
CA THR A 105 9.63 -5.03 -0.25
C THR A 105 9.63 -4.34 -1.61
N ALA A 106 10.19 -3.13 -1.65
CA ALA A 106 10.59 -2.42 -2.86
C ALA A 106 12.12 -2.46 -2.96
N ALA A 107 12.67 -3.49 -3.63
CA ALA A 107 14.08 -3.87 -3.54
C ALA A 107 15.05 -2.89 -4.22
N SER A 108 14.54 -2.03 -5.09
CA SER A 108 15.30 -1.07 -5.89
C SER A 108 14.62 0.30 -5.97
N GLY A 109 13.65 0.55 -5.10
CA GLY A 109 12.83 1.75 -5.11
C GLY A 109 12.42 2.21 -3.73
N GLN A 110 11.34 2.99 -3.70
CA GLN A 110 10.84 3.69 -2.53
C GLN A 110 9.54 3.08 -2.01
N GLY A 111 9.22 3.35 -0.75
CA GLY A 111 7.91 2.96 -0.20
C GLY A 111 7.77 1.45 -0.09
N GLY A 112 8.52 0.81 0.82
CA GLY A 112 8.61 -0.66 0.88
C GLY A 112 7.25 -1.34 1.01
N GLY A 113 6.38 -0.76 1.83
CA GLY A 113 4.96 -1.12 1.89
C GLY A 113 4.15 -0.35 0.86
N LEU A 114 4.22 0.98 0.87
CA LEU A 114 3.40 1.85 0.01
C LEU A 114 4.21 2.97 -0.61
N TYR A 115 4.03 3.17 -1.91
CA TYR A 115 4.39 4.40 -2.59
C TYR A 115 3.13 5.13 -3.07
N THR A 116 3.06 6.42 -2.78
CA THR A 116 2.12 7.32 -3.45
C THR A 116 2.79 8.59 -3.96
N GLY A 117 2.47 8.95 -5.20
CA GLY A 117 2.85 10.21 -5.83
C GLY A 117 2.02 11.42 -5.38
N SER A 118 1.03 11.24 -4.50
CA SER A 118 0.10 12.29 -4.08
C SER A 118 -0.19 12.22 -2.57
N THR A 119 -1.28 12.84 -2.13
CA THR A 119 -1.70 12.97 -0.73
C THR A 119 -2.11 11.61 -0.16
N LEU A 120 -1.74 11.35 1.10
CA LEU A 120 -2.01 10.09 1.79
C LEU A 120 -2.80 10.32 3.08
N TYR A 121 -3.96 9.68 3.18
CA TYR A 121 -4.77 9.68 4.40
C TYR A 121 -4.75 8.28 5.02
N LEU A 122 -4.30 8.19 6.27
CA LEU A 122 -4.19 6.95 7.02
C LEU A 122 -5.01 7.08 8.31
N THR A 123 -5.93 6.14 8.52
CA THR A 123 -6.66 6.02 9.79
C THR A 123 -6.55 4.59 10.27
N ASN A 124 -6.08 4.39 11.51
CA ASN A 124 -5.90 3.05 12.10
C ASN A 124 -5.10 2.11 11.18
N THR A 125 -4.05 2.61 10.53
CA THR A 125 -3.31 1.85 9.52
C THR A 125 -1.94 1.45 10.05
N HIS A 126 -1.52 0.21 9.79
CA HIS A 126 -0.28 -0.35 10.29
C HIS A 126 0.67 -0.74 9.15
N PHE A 127 1.86 -0.15 9.13
CA PHE A 127 2.96 -0.57 8.26
C PHE A 127 3.97 -1.33 9.12
N ILE A 128 4.13 -2.63 8.88
CA ILE A 128 4.98 -3.50 9.71
C ILE A 128 5.94 -4.31 8.85
N ASN A 129 7.23 -4.28 9.21
CA ASN A 129 8.27 -5.11 8.61
C ASN A 129 8.42 -4.92 7.08
N ASN A 130 8.11 -3.74 6.57
CA ASN A 130 8.29 -3.42 5.17
C ASN A 130 9.68 -2.86 4.90
N THR A 131 10.21 -3.10 3.70
CA THR A 131 11.59 -2.73 3.35
C THR A 131 11.65 -1.99 2.02
N SER A 132 12.35 -0.87 1.97
CA SER A 132 12.74 -0.23 0.69
C SER A 132 14.25 -0.13 0.58
N SER A 133 14.79 0.00 -0.63
CA SER A 133 16.23 0.25 -0.80
C SER A 133 16.61 1.73 -0.69
N ASP A 134 15.68 2.63 -1.03
CA ASP A 134 15.95 4.08 -1.16
C ASP A 134 15.39 4.89 0.01
N ILE A 135 14.08 5.18 0.03
CA ILE A 135 13.43 5.93 1.11
C ILE A 135 12.07 5.35 1.48
N GLY A 136 11.60 5.64 2.69
CA GLY A 136 10.26 5.23 3.14
C GLY A 136 10.11 3.72 3.26
N GLY A 137 10.72 3.10 4.28
CA GLY A 137 10.68 1.64 4.45
C GLY A 137 9.25 1.11 4.58
N GLY A 138 8.42 1.78 5.40
CA GLY A 138 6.99 1.50 5.50
C GLY A 138 6.22 2.14 4.36
N ALA A 139 6.30 3.46 4.26
CA ALA A 139 5.66 4.19 3.18
C ALA A 139 6.46 5.42 2.72
N ARG A 140 6.24 5.81 1.47
CA ARG A 140 6.75 7.03 0.86
C ARG A 140 5.60 7.79 0.18
N ALA A 141 5.36 9.03 0.61
CA ALA A 141 4.37 9.94 0.03
C ALA A 141 5.02 11.22 -0.52
N SER A 142 4.68 11.61 -1.76
CA SER A 142 5.24 12.82 -2.39
C SER A 142 4.58 14.11 -1.94
N GLU A 143 3.34 14.06 -1.43
CA GLU A 143 2.59 15.24 -0.96
C GLU A 143 2.25 15.12 0.52
N ALA A 144 1.25 15.88 0.99
CA ALA A 144 0.82 15.88 2.37
C ALA A 144 0.39 14.49 2.84
N THR A 145 0.65 14.18 4.10
CA THR A 145 0.18 12.96 4.75
C THR A 145 -0.50 13.29 6.07
N THR A 146 -1.70 12.75 6.28
CA THR A 146 -2.35 12.74 7.59
C THR A 146 -2.43 11.31 8.08
N ALA A 147 -1.86 11.04 9.25
CA ALA A 147 -1.91 9.73 9.87
C ALA A 147 -2.54 9.81 11.25
N VAL A 148 -3.72 9.20 11.37
CA VAL A 148 -4.52 9.13 12.59
C VAL A 148 -4.43 7.73 13.16
N ASN A 149 -4.05 7.59 14.43
CA ASN A 149 -3.96 6.29 15.11
C ASN A 149 -3.17 5.23 14.31
N SER A 150 -2.13 5.64 13.58
CA SER A 150 -1.41 4.77 12.65
C SER A 150 -0.02 4.40 13.18
N ARG A 151 0.44 3.21 12.82
CA ARG A 151 1.67 2.61 13.37
C ARG A 151 2.66 2.26 12.27
N PHE A 152 3.92 2.63 12.46
CA PHE A 152 5.04 2.23 11.60
C PHE A 152 6.07 1.48 12.45
N GLU A 153 6.14 0.16 12.30
CA GLU A 153 6.96 -0.70 13.15
C GLU A 153 7.91 -1.57 12.32
N LYS A 154 9.19 -1.66 12.73
CA LYS A 154 10.20 -2.57 12.13
C LYS A 154 10.38 -2.41 10.62
N ASN A 155 9.97 -1.27 10.07
CA ASN A 155 10.19 -0.96 8.67
C ASN A 155 11.62 -0.48 8.47
N GLN A 156 12.23 -0.85 7.35
CA GLN A 156 13.66 -0.64 7.08
C GLN A 156 13.86 0.03 5.73
N THR A 157 14.89 0.86 5.63
CA THR A 157 15.28 1.47 4.36
C THR A 157 16.78 1.68 4.30
N GLY A 158 17.34 1.68 3.08
CA GLY A 158 18.76 2.00 2.85
C GLY A 158 19.08 3.49 2.97
N GLY A 159 18.08 4.36 2.84
CA GLY A 159 18.22 5.81 3.00
C GLY A 159 17.40 6.37 4.17
N SER A 160 16.45 7.26 3.87
CA SER A 160 15.73 8.06 4.88
C SER A 160 14.29 7.61 5.11
N GLY A 161 13.84 7.71 6.37
CA GLY A 161 12.45 7.42 6.76
C GLY A 161 12.14 5.93 6.81
N GLY A 162 12.75 5.20 7.76
CA GLY A 162 12.49 3.76 7.94
C GLY A 162 11.00 3.44 8.08
N GLY A 163 10.26 4.21 8.89
CA GLY A 163 8.81 4.08 9.00
C GLY A 163 8.05 4.75 7.85
N LEU A 164 8.12 6.06 7.78
CA LEU A 164 7.39 6.89 6.81
C LEU A 164 8.32 8.00 6.33
N ASN A 165 8.32 8.26 5.02
CA ASN A 165 8.94 9.43 4.42
C ASN A 165 7.87 10.26 3.69
N VAL A 166 7.80 11.55 3.99
CA VAL A 166 6.83 12.48 3.42
C VAL A 166 7.59 13.70 2.89
N SER A 167 7.37 14.07 1.63
CA SER A 167 7.95 15.29 1.05
C SER A 167 7.08 16.54 1.30
N GLY A 168 5.77 16.37 1.49
CA GLY A 168 4.87 17.43 1.94
C GLY A 168 4.77 17.55 3.47
N SER A 169 3.70 18.19 3.94
CA SER A 169 3.41 18.30 5.38
C SER A 169 2.97 16.96 5.97
N LEU A 170 3.44 16.64 7.17
CA LEU A 170 3.01 15.47 7.94
C LEU A 170 2.20 15.91 9.17
N THR A 171 0.97 15.42 9.26
CA THR A 171 0.11 15.55 10.45
C THR A 171 -0.03 14.18 11.12
N LEU A 172 0.30 14.08 12.40
CA LEU A 172 0.15 12.88 13.23
C LEU A 172 -0.81 13.18 14.37
N THR A 173 -1.87 12.38 14.52
CA THR A 173 -2.88 12.55 15.58
C THR A 173 -3.37 11.24 16.14
#